data_AF-V9GJT4-F1
#
_entry.id   AF-V9GJT4-F1
#
_cell.length_a   1.000
_cell.length_b   1.000
_cell.length_c   1.000
_cell.angle_alpha   90.00
_cell.angle_beta   90.00
_cell.angle_gamma   90.00
#
_symmetry.space_group_name_H-M   'P 1'
#
loop_
_entity.id
_entity.type
_entity.pdbx_description
1 polymer ?
#
loop_
_entity_poly.entity_id
_entity_poly.type
_entity_poly.pdbx_seq_one_letter_code
_entity_poly.pdbx_strand_id
1 'polypeptide(L)'
;MQVSLYAVRTSVGWACQITIDTEVDLDWWYGAGAGGRAEGTLTDASRMVWLSSQVPLGWAVAIQAGFGSELHMDDWETEEWQQYLWEQLTPYLLQEPAESRESWGRLMGEVRLYEGRAIAGMLAEKGSPSGDTWVELEQRALQLAAA
;
A
#
# COMPACT_ATOMS: atom_id res chain seq x y z
N MET A 1 0.27 10.84 -14.63
CA MET A 1 1.09 10.25 -13.54
C MET A 1 0.31 9.08 -12.98
N GLN A 2 0.94 7.91 -12.91
CA GLN A 2 0.37 6.70 -12.33
C GLN A 2 1.14 6.37 -11.06
N VAL A 3 0.42 5.79 -10.09
CA VAL A 3 0.94 5.37 -8.79
C VAL A 3 0.41 3.99 -8.48
N SER A 4 1.02 3.33 -7.52
CA SER A 4 0.52 2.06 -7.02
C SER A 4 -0.28 2.27 -5.73
N LEU A 5 -1.23 1.36 -5.51
CA LEU A 5 -2.11 1.37 -4.36
C LEU A 5 -2.02 0.01 -3.65
N TYR A 6 -1.92 0.04 -2.32
CA TYR A 6 -1.97 -1.16 -1.52
C TYR A 6 -2.72 -0.91 -0.21
N ALA A 7 -3.28 -1.98 0.34
CA ALA A 7 -3.75 -2.03 1.71
C ALA A 7 -2.72 -2.76 2.58
N VAL A 8 -2.51 -2.29 3.80
CA VAL A 8 -1.62 -2.92 4.78
C VAL A 8 -2.38 -3.15 6.09
N ARG A 9 -2.24 -4.34 6.65
CA ARG A 9 -2.83 -4.71 7.93
C ARG A 9 -1.87 -4.33 9.05
N THR A 10 -2.19 -3.25 9.75
CA THR A 10 -1.46 -2.75 10.92
C THR A 10 -2.10 -3.28 12.21
N SER A 11 -1.55 -2.98 13.38
CA SER A 11 -2.15 -3.36 14.67
C SER A 11 -3.56 -2.78 14.90
N VAL A 12 -3.86 -1.60 14.32
CA VAL A 12 -5.14 -0.90 14.50
C VAL A 12 -6.20 -1.24 13.46
N GLY A 13 -5.83 -1.92 12.38
CA GLY A 13 -6.73 -2.29 11.29
C GLY A 13 -6.07 -2.21 9.93
N TRP A 14 -6.88 -2.30 8.87
CA TRP A 14 -6.43 -2.09 7.51
C TRP A 14 -6.30 -0.60 7.20
N ALA A 15 -5.20 -0.23 6.55
CA ALA A 15 -4.97 1.11 6.04
C ALA A 15 -4.60 1.04 4.56
N CYS A 16 -5.10 1.99 3.76
CA CYS A 16 -4.76 2.11 2.35
C CYS A 16 -3.68 3.17 2.15
N GLN A 17 -2.72 2.85 1.28
CA GLN A 17 -1.54 3.66 1.04
C GLN A 17 -1.27 3.76 -0.46
N ILE A 18 -0.70 4.90 -0.84
CA ILE A 18 -0.27 5.21 -2.20
C ILE A 18 1.24 5.19 -2.20
N THR A 19 1.83 4.55 -3.20
CA THR A 19 3.28 4.54 -3.36
C THR A 19 3.71 4.84 -4.78
N ILE A 20 4.89 5.44 -4.85
CA ILE A 20 5.67 5.67 -6.07
C ILE A 20 6.91 4.75 -6.11
N ASP A 21 7.26 4.13 -4.98
CA ASP A 21 8.42 3.25 -4.83
C ASP A 21 8.08 2.11 -3.85
N THR A 22 7.74 0.95 -4.42
CA THR A 22 7.37 -0.23 -3.63
C THR A 22 8.50 -0.70 -2.73
N GLU A 23 9.77 -0.55 -3.10
CA GLU A 23 10.87 -1.06 -2.29
C GLU A 23 11.02 -0.27 -0.99
N VAL A 24 10.84 1.05 -1.05
CA VAL A 24 10.82 1.93 0.12
C VAL A 24 9.68 1.56 1.07
N ASP A 25 8.47 1.36 0.54
CA ASP A 25 7.30 1.01 1.34
C ASP A 25 7.44 -0.37 1.98
N LEU A 26 7.91 -1.37 1.22
CA LEU A 26 8.14 -2.71 1.78
C LEU A 26 9.16 -2.66 2.91
N ASP A 27 10.25 -1.90 2.76
CA ASP A 27 11.23 -1.77 3.82
C ASP A 27 10.72 -0.98 5.03
N TRP A 28 9.88 0.03 4.78
CA TRP A 28 9.20 0.79 5.83
C TRP A 28 8.33 -0.11 6.72
N TRP A 29 7.56 -1.01 6.10
CA TRP A 29 6.62 -1.88 6.81
C TRP A 29 7.27 -3.15 7.37
N TYR A 30 8.25 -3.73 6.68
CA TYR A 30 8.75 -5.09 6.94
C TYR A 30 10.28 -5.19 7.08
N GLY A 31 11.01 -4.08 6.91
CA GLY A 31 12.47 -4.06 7.00
C GLY A 31 13.01 -4.35 8.40
N ALA A 32 14.31 -4.60 8.50
CA ALA A 32 14.98 -4.98 9.76
C ALA A 32 14.84 -3.93 10.88
N GLY A 33 14.52 -2.68 10.54
CA GLY A 33 14.23 -1.59 11.48
C GLY A 33 12.75 -1.45 11.91
N ALA A 34 11.82 -2.21 11.34
CA ALA A 34 10.39 -2.08 11.63
C ALA A 34 10.05 -2.37 13.11
N GLY A 35 10.79 -3.27 13.76
CA GLY A 35 10.65 -3.60 15.18
C GLY A 35 11.40 -2.67 16.15
N GLY A 36 12.14 -1.67 15.65
CA GLY A 36 12.93 -0.72 16.46
C GLY A 36 12.32 0.68 16.56
N ARG A 37 11.19 0.93 15.90
CA ARG A 37 10.50 2.23 15.92
C ARG A 37 9.50 2.26 17.08
N ALA A 38 9.40 3.42 17.73
CA ALA A 38 8.79 3.59 19.05
C ALA A 38 7.41 2.94 19.20
N GLU A 39 7.15 2.40 20.39
CA GLU A 39 5.87 1.84 20.82
C GLU A 39 4.72 2.81 20.47
N GLY A 40 3.85 2.40 19.54
CA GLY A 40 2.79 3.24 18.97
C GLY A 40 2.91 3.55 17.47
N THR A 41 4.01 3.17 16.80
CA THR A 41 4.07 3.19 15.33
C THR A 41 3.33 1.98 14.72
N LEU A 42 2.71 2.18 13.56
CA LEU A 42 1.91 1.21 12.78
C LEU A 42 2.70 -0.01 12.27
N THR A 43 3.87 -0.31 12.82
CA THR A 43 4.92 -1.15 12.22
C THR A 43 4.77 -2.65 12.42
N ASP A 44 3.73 -3.10 13.13
CA ASP A 44 3.31 -4.52 13.12
C ASP A 44 2.44 -4.81 11.90
N ALA A 45 3.01 -4.62 10.71
CA ALA A 45 2.34 -4.99 9.47
C ALA A 45 2.33 -6.52 9.37
N SER A 46 1.14 -7.14 9.42
CA SER A 46 1.03 -8.61 9.33
C SER A 46 0.79 -9.09 7.90
N ARG A 47 0.11 -8.29 7.09
CA ARG A 47 -0.27 -8.61 5.71
C ARG A 47 -0.31 -7.35 4.84
N MET A 48 -0.01 -7.48 3.56
CA MET A 48 -0.16 -6.45 2.55
C MET A 48 -0.96 -7.00 1.38
N VAL A 49 -1.85 -6.18 0.83
CA VAL A 49 -2.61 -6.47 -0.38
C VAL A 49 -2.30 -5.39 -1.39
N TRP A 50 -1.60 -5.77 -2.45
CA TRP A 50 -1.40 -4.90 -3.60
C TRP A 50 -2.72 -4.80 -4.35
N LEU A 51 -3.31 -3.61 -4.42
CA LEU A 51 -4.63 -3.42 -5.02
C LEU A 51 -4.51 -3.14 -6.51
N SER A 52 -3.54 -2.32 -6.91
CA SER A 52 -3.27 -2.03 -8.31
C SER A 52 -1.89 -1.39 -8.49
N SER A 53 -1.18 -1.74 -9.58
CA SER A 53 0.15 -1.20 -9.85
C SER A 53 0.14 0.15 -10.57
N GLN A 54 -0.95 0.51 -11.25
CA GLN A 54 -0.95 1.63 -12.21
C GLN A 54 -2.24 2.46 -12.18
N VAL A 55 -2.59 3.00 -11.02
CA VAL A 55 -3.79 3.84 -10.85
C VAL A 55 -3.49 5.29 -11.20
N PRO A 56 -4.36 6.02 -11.93
CA PRO A 56 -4.27 7.47 -12.03
C PRO A 56 -4.24 8.11 -10.64
N LEU A 57 -3.29 9.03 -10.39
CA LEU A 57 -3.08 9.61 -9.06
C LEU A 57 -4.36 10.17 -8.43
N GLY A 58 -5.21 10.85 -9.21
CA GLY A 58 -6.48 11.41 -8.70
C GLY A 58 -7.42 10.34 -8.14
N TRP A 59 -7.46 9.15 -8.75
CA TRP A 59 -8.27 8.03 -8.26
C TRP A 59 -7.62 7.39 -7.04
N ALA A 60 -6.30 7.22 -7.05
CA ALA A 60 -5.58 6.66 -5.91
C ALA A 60 -5.82 7.48 -4.63
N VAL A 61 -5.75 8.82 -4.73
CA VAL A 61 -6.06 9.74 -3.62
C VAL A 61 -7.51 9.58 -3.16
N ALA A 62 -8.45 9.45 -4.09
CA ALA A 62 -9.86 9.34 -3.75
C ALA A 62 -10.20 7.98 -3.10
N ILE A 63 -9.61 6.88 -3.58
CA ILE A 63 -9.73 5.56 -2.94
C ILE A 63 -9.10 5.58 -1.56
N GLN A 64 -7.89 6.13 -1.42
CA GLN A 64 -7.22 6.22 -0.11
C GLN A 64 -8.08 6.99 0.90
N ALA A 65 -8.65 8.13 0.49
CA ALA A 65 -9.49 8.95 1.37
C ALA A 65 -10.84 8.28 1.71
N GLY A 66 -11.39 7.48 0.79
CA GLY A 66 -12.63 6.73 0.98
C GLY A 66 -12.46 5.36 1.63
N PHE A 67 -11.22 4.91 1.84
CA PHE A 67 -10.93 3.57 2.33
C PHE A 67 -11.45 3.39 3.76
N GLY A 68 -12.40 2.47 3.91
CA GLY A 68 -12.91 2.02 5.20
C GLY A 68 -12.54 0.57 5.44
N SER A 69 -11.90 0.28 6.58
CA SER A 69 -11.67 -1.10 7.02
C SER A 69 -13.02 -1.76 7.32
N GLU A 70 -13.30 -2.90 6.70
CA GLU A 70 -14.51 -3.70 6.93
C GLU A 70 -14.26 -4.88 7.86
N LEU A 71 -15.34 -5.42 8.42
CA LEU A 71 -15.30 -6.65 9.20
C LEU A 71 -14.85 -7.80 8.29
N HIS A 72 -14.04 -8.71 8.82
CA HIS A 72 -13.55 -9.90 8.12
C HIS A 72 -12.63 -9.65 6.92
N MET A 73 -12.11 -8.42 6.72
CA MET A 73 -11.05 -8.18 5.72
C MET A 73 -9.80 -9.04 5.94
N ASP A 74 -9.58 -9.51 7.17
CA ASP A 74 -8.50 -10.46 7.50
C ASP A 74 -8.72 -11.86 6.85
N ASP A 75 -9.97 -12.18 6.48
CA ASP A 75 -10.37 -13.45 5.85
C ASP A 75 -10.63 -13.29 4.34
N TRP A 76 -10.51 -12.08 3.79
CA TRP A 76 -10.76 -11.82 2.38
C TRP A 76 -9.69 -12.42 1.48
N GLU A 77 -10.15 -13.04 0.40
CA GLU A 77 -9.30 -13.52 -0.68
C GLU A 77 -9.27 -12.50 -1.81
N THR A 78 -8.56 -12.85 -2.89
CA THR A 78 -8.35 -11.95 -4.04
C THR A 78 -9.67 -11.40 -4.60
N GLU A 79 -10.73 -12.21 -4.66
CA GLU A 79 -12.02 -11.82 -5.26
C GLU A 79 -12.74 -10.75 -4.43
N GLU A 80 -12.76 -10.87 -3.11
CA GLU A 80 -13.37 -9.88 -2.21
C GLU A 80 -12.63 -8.55 -2.28
N TRP A 81 -11.28 -8.58 -2.32
CA TRP A 81 -10.48 -7.37 -2.51
C TRP A 81 -10.72 -6.70 -3.87
N GLN A 82 -10.87 -7.49 -4.93
CA GLN A 82 -11.21 -6.98 -6.26
C GLN A 82 -12.60 -6.34 -6.26
N GLN A 83 -13.58 -6.99 -5.63
CA GLN A 83 -14.95 -6.46 -5.51
C GLN A 83 -14.96 -5.15 -4.72
N TYR A 84 -14.26 -5.08 -3.60
CA TYR A 84 -14.14 -3.86 -2.80
C TYR A 84 -13.51 -2.71 -3.61
N LEU A 85 -12.41 -2.98 -4.32
CA LEU A 85 -11.75 -2.00 -5.17
C LEU A 85 -12.69 -1.52 -6.30
N TRP A 86 -13.46 -2.43 -6.89
CA TRP A 86 -14.44 -2.12 -7.93
C TRP A 86 -15.52 -1.16 -7.41
N GLU A 87 -16.07 -1.42 -6.22
CA GLU A 87 -17.09 -0.57 -5.61
C GLU A 87 -16.56 0.84 -5.34
N GLN A 88 -15.32 0.96 -4.86
CA GLN A 88 -14.66 2.25 -4.65
C GLN A 88 -14.39 3.00 -5.97
N LEU A 89 -14.07 2.28 -7.06
CA LEU A 89 -13.74 2.89 -8.35
C LEU A 89 -14.96 3.23 -9.22
N THR A 90 -16.08 2.52 -9.05
CA THR A 90 -17.29 2.66 -9.87
C THR A 90 -17.74 4.11 -10.07
N PRO A 91 -17.80 4.97 -9.03
CA PRO A 91 -18.21 6.37 -9.20
C PRO A 91 -17.33 7.18 -10.16
N TYR A 92 -16.05 6.84 -10.26
CA TYR A 92 -15.09 7.49 -11.16
C TYR A 92 -15.18 6.90 -12.58
N LEU A 93 -15.32 5.58 -12.68
CA LEU A 93 -15.44 4.88 -13.96
C LEU A 93 -16.67 5.31 -14.77
N LEU A 94 -17.76 5.68 -14.09
CA LEU A 94 -18.97 6.16 -14.75
C LEU A 94 -18.80 7.53 -15.42
N GLN A 95 -17.79 8.30 -15.04
CA GLN A 95 -17.49 9.63 -15.61
C GLN A 95 -16.55 9.53 -16.81
N GLU A 96 -15.90 8.38 -17.02
CA GLU A 96 -14.97 8.16 -18.11
C GLU A 96 -15.67 7.71 -19.41
N PRO A 97 -15.11 8.06 -20.58
CA PRO A 97 -15.58 7.57 -21.87
C PRO A 97 -15.62 6.04 -21.93
N ALA A 98 -16.60 5.49 -22.64
CA ALA A 98 -16.77 4.04 -22.77
C ALA A 98 -15.53 3.33 -23.36
N GLU A 99 -14.80 4.03 -24.23
CA GLU A 99 -13.58 3.56 -24.90
C GLU A 99 -12.43 3.27 -23.92
N SER A 100 -12.43 3.91 -22.75
CA SER A 100 -11.40 3.73 -21.72
C SER A 100 -11.72 2.59 -20.75
N ARG A 101 -12.93 2.01 -20.80
CA ARG A 101 -13.39 1.01 -19.83
C ARG A 101 -12.63 -0.31 -19.87
N GLU A 102 -12.17 -0.74 -21.05
CA GLU A 102 -11.36 -1.97 -21.17
C GLU A 102 -9.97 -1.83 -20.53
N SER A 103 -9.34 -0.65 -20.61
CA SER A 103 -8.08 -0.38 -19.92
C SER A 103 -8.25 -0.37 -18.40
N TRP A 104 -9.45 -0.05 -17.89
CA TRP A 104 -9.74 -0.01 -16.45
C TRP A 104 -9.93 -1.39 -15.84
N GLY A 105 -10.53 -2.34 -16.58
CA GLY A 105 -10.64 -3.73 -16.13
C GLY A 105 -9.28 -4.36 -15.81
N ARG A 106 -8.21 -3.97 -16.52
CA ARG A 106 -6.84 -4.44 -16.24
C ARG A 106 -6.28 -3.90 -14.92
N LEU A 107 -6.65 -2.69 -14.50
CA LEU A 107 -6.20 -2.11 -13.24
C LEU A 107 -6.67 -2.91 -12.02
N MET A 108 -7.81 -3.60 -12.16
CA MET A 108 -8.47 -4.34 -11.08
C MET A 108 -8.13 -5.84 -11.08
N GLY A 109 -7.56 -6.38 -12.16
CA GLY A 109 -7.14 -7.78 -12.23
C GLY A 109 -5.80 -8.09 -11.55
N GLU A 110 -5.13 -7.09 -10.98
CA GLU A 110 -3.76 -7.21 -10.46
C GLU A 110 -3.67 -7.33 -8.94
N VAL A 111 -4.80 -7.60 -8.27
CA VAL A 111 -4.79 -7.75 -6.81
C VAL A 111 -3.88 -8.91 -6.40
N ARG A 112 -2.94 -8.65 -5.49
CA ARG A 112 -1.99 -9.65 -4.97
C ARG A 112 -1.89 -9.58 -3.46
N LEU A 113 -2.02 -10.72 -2.81
CA LEU A 113 -1.93 -10.84 -1.36
C LEU A 113 -0.51 -11.29 -0.96
N TYR A 114 0.03 -10.65 0.07
CA TYR A 114 1.36 -10.92 0.59
C TYR A 114 1.33 -11.05 2.11
N GLU A 115 1.84 -12.17 2.60
CA GLU A 115 2.07 -12.38 4.03
C GLU A 115 3.33 -11.63 4.48
N GLY A 116 3.25 -10.92 5.60
CA GLY A 116 4.34 -10.07 6.08
C GLY A 116 5.64 -10.83 6.32
N ARG A 117 5.54 -12.07 6.83
CA ARG A 117 6.70 -12.96 7.00
C ARG A 117 7.41 -13.30 5.69
N ALA A 118 6.67 -13.42 4.59
CA ALA A 118 7.24 -13.75 3.28
C ALA A 118 7.99 -12.54 2.72
N ILE A 119 7.42 -11.33 2.89
CA ILE A 119 8.07 -10.08 2.51
C ILE A 119 9.35 -9.87 3.33
N ALA A 120 9.27 -10.01 4.65
CA ALA A 120 10.42 -9.84 5.54
C ALA A 120 11.58 -10.79 5.17
N GLY A 121 11.27 -12.05 4.82
CA GLY A 121 12.26 -13.01 4.32
C GLY A 121 12.95 -12.53 3.04
N MET A 122 12.18 -12.06 2.06
CA MET A 122 12.74 -11.51 0.80
C MET A 122 13.63 -10.28 1.03
N LEU A 123 13.26 -9.41 1.96
CA LEU A 123 14.03 -8.21 2.29
C LEU A 123 15.33 -8.53 3.02
N ALA A 124 15.31 -9.51 3.93
CA ALA A 124 16.50 -9.98 4.62
C ALA A 124 17.55 -10.53 3.63
N GLU A 125 17.13 -11.23 2.58
CA GLU A 125 18.02 -11.73 1.52
C GLU A 125 18.60 -10.59 0.65
N LYS A 126 17.84 -9.52 0.42
CA LYS A 126 18.27 -8.36 -0.37
C LYS A 126 19.23 -7.41 0.36
N GLY A 127 19.35 -7.52 1.69
CA GLY A 127 20.22 -6.64 2.49
C GLY A 127 19.61 -5.28 2.78
N SER A 128 18.36 -5.27 3.28
CA SER A 128 17.65 -4.06 3.69
C SER A 128 18.43 -3.12 4.62
N PRO A 129 18.23 -1.79 4.51
CA PRO A 129 18.83 -0.80 5.40
C PRO A 129 18.57 -1.09 6.89
N SER A 130 19.57 -0.82 7.73
CA SER A 130 19.41 -0.92 9.18
C SER A 130 18.48 0.18 9.73
N GLY A 131 17.92 -0.01 10.93
CA GLY A 131 17.09 0.99 11.59
C GLY A 131 17.76 2.35 11.75
N ASP A 132 19.06 2.39 12.04
CA ASP A 132 19.82 3.63 12.20
C ASP A 132 19.89 4.45 10.89
N THR A 133 19.98 3.76 9.75
CA THR A 133 20.03 4.39 8.43
C THR A 133 18.73 5.14 8.12
N TRP A 134 17.59 4.61 8.55
CA TRP A 134 16.29 5.24 8.34
C TRP A 134 16.10 6.53 9.13
N VAL A 135 16.57 6.56 10.38
CA VAL A 135 16.48 7.75 11.24
C VAL A 135 17.28 8.91 10.62
N GLU A 136 18.45 8.62 10.05
CA GLU A 136 19.26 9.63 9.36
C GLU A 136 18.56 10.18 8.10
N LEU A 137 17.92 9.31 7.31
CA LEU A 137 17.16 9.71 6.13
C LEU A 137 15.95 10.57 6.50
N GLU A 138 15.21 10.21 7.55
CA GLU A 138 14.06 10.97 8.03
C GLU A 138 14.48 12.37 8.51
N GLN A 139 15.54 12.46 9.32
CA GLN A 139 16.08 13.74 9.77
C GLN A 139 16.52 14.62 8.59
N ARG A 140 17.14 14.02 7.57
CA ARG A 140 17.57 14.74 6.37
C ARG A 140 16.38 15.22 5.53
N ALA A 141 15.33 14.41 5.40
CA ALA A 141 14.11 14.80 4.72
C ALA A 141 13.42 15.99 5.42
N LEU A 142 13.35 15.96 6.76
CA LEU A 142 12.80 17.07 7.55
C LEU A 142 13.59 18.37 7.37
N GLN A 143 14.93 18.28 7.30
CA GLN A 143 15.79 19.44 7.03
C GLN A 143 15.55 20.03 5.63
N LEU A 144 15.37 19.18 4.62
CA LEU A 144 15.08 19.62 3.25
C LEU A 144 13.68 20.23 3.11
N ALA A 145 12.69 19.69 3.82
CA ALA A 145 11.33 20.24 3.80
C ALA A 145 11.20 21.60 4.52
N ALA A 146 12.15 21.91 5.41
CA ALA A 146 12.19 23.15 6.17
C ALA A 146 13.04 24.27 5.52
N ALA A 147 13.70 24.00 4.38
CA ALA A 147 14.56 24.92 3.64
C ALA A 147 13.84 25.54 2.42
#